data_AF-A0A2D6YBI6-F1
#
_entry.id   AF-A0A2D6YBI6-F1
#
_cell.length_a   1.000
_cell.length_b   1.000
_cell.length_c   1.000
_cell.angle_alpha   90.00
_cell.angle_beta   90.00
_cell.angle_gamma   90.00
#
_symmetry.space_group_name_H-M   'P 1'
#
loop_
_entity.id
_entity.type
_entity.pdbx_description
1 polymer ?
#
loop_
_entity_poly.entity_id
_entity_poly.type
_entity_poly.pdbx_seq_one_letter_code
_entity_poly.pdbx_strand_id
1 'polypeptide(L)'
;MDNKEVPVKVAPLMIIKQAAMPILFKVDSILRDLYHSKYVMSDEDYLDLLELRSATQIVSVKTTDLIEQAKEAGVDTVHLPFEEFKMLLASSRVIEAIPKTKNFRNIVFWSH
;
A
#
# COMPACT_ATOMS: atom_id res chain seq x y z
N MET A 1 -15.24 -8.27 24.11
CA MET A 1 -15.01 -8.34 22.66
C MET A 1 -13.96 -9.40 22.45
N ASP A 2 -14.26 -10.47 21.71
CA ASP A 2 -13.27 -11.49 21.41
C ASP A 2 -12.09 -10.85 20.70
N ASN A 3 -10.92 -10.87 21.34
CA ASN A 3 -9.64 -10.51 20.75
C ASN A 3 -9.26 -11.61 19.75
N LYS A 4 -10.04 -11.71 18.67
CA LYS A 4 -9.82 -12.71 17.63
C LYS A 4 -8.58 -12.29 16.86
N GLU A 5 -7.47 -12.94 17.15
CA GLU A 5 -6.24 -12.75 16.44
C GLU A 5 -6.20 -13.63 15.18
N VAL A 6 -5.59 -13.10 14.13
CA VAL A 6 -5.40 -13.81 12.86
C VAL A 6 -3.92 -14.10 12.69
N PRO A 7 -3.53 -15.37 12.49
CA PRO A 7 -2.14 -15.71 12.19
C PRO A 7 -1.81 -15.30 10.73
N VAL A 8 -0.74 -14.55 10.56
CA VAL A 8 -0.25 -14.08 9.25
C VAL A 8 1.20 -14.48 9.07
N LYS A 9 1.50 -15.17 7.96
CA LYS A 9 2.86 -15.57 7.61
C LYS A 9 3.69 -14.36 7.16
N VAL A 10 4.96 -14.33 7.56
CA VAL A 10 5.91 -13.26 7.21
C VAL A 10 6.21 -13.22 5.70
N ALA A 11 6.29 -14.37 5.04
CA ALA A 11 6.61 -14.44 3.61
C ALA A 11 5.62 -13.64 2.73
N PRO A 12 4.28 -13.80 2.86
CA PRO A 12 3.33 -12.91 2.20
C PRO A 12 3.51 -11.42 2.50
N LEU A 13 3.82 -11.05 3.75
CA LEU A 13 4.05 -9.65 4.13
C LEU A 13 5.25 -9.05 3.40
N MET A 14 6.33 -9.83 3.22
CA MET A 14 7.49 -9.40 2.45
C MET A 14 7.14 -9.15 0.98
N ILE A 15 6.36 -10.03 0.36
CA ILE A 15 5.91 -9.88 -1.03
C ILE A 15 5.06 -8.61 -1.19
N ILE A 16 4.10 -8.42 -0.28
CA ILE A 16 3.22 -7.24 -0.27
C ILE A 16 4.04 -5.96 -0.12
N LYS A 17 5.00 -5.92 0.82
CA LYS A 17 5.89 -4.77 1.02
C LYS A 17 6.70 -4.45 -0.23
N GLN A 18 7.31 -5.46 -0.85
CA GLN A 18 8.12 -5.30 -2.05
C GLN A 18 7.29 -4.78 -3.23
N ALA A 19 6.03 -5.20 -3.35
CA ALA A 19 5.11 -4.70 -4.38
C ALA A 19 4.62 -3.26 -4.10
N ALA A 20 4.39 -2.91 -2.84
CA ALA A 20 3.88 -1.59 -2.44
C ALA A 20 4.92 -0.47 -2.61
N MET A 21 6.18 -0.71 -2.27
CA MET A 21 7.22 0.33 -2.25
C MET A 21 7.40 1.08 -3.59
N PRO A 22 7.51 0.41 -4.75
CA PRO A 22 7.61 1.09 -6.04
C PRO A 22 6.38 1.95 -6.36
N ILE A 23 5.19 1.52 -5.91
CA ILE A 23 3.94 2.26 -6.12
C ILE A 23 3.97 3.54 -5.30
N LEU A 24 4.40 3.47 -4.03
CA LEU A 24 4.49 4.62 -3.15
C LEU A 24 5.42 5.69 -3.72
N PHE A 25 6.62 5.31 -4.14
CA PHE A 25 7.57 6.25 -4.75
C PHE A 25 7.01 6.94 -5.98
N LYS A 26 6.28 6.21 -6.83
CA LYS A 26 5.68 6.77 -8.04
C LYS A 26 4.55 7.74 -7.71
N VAL A 27 3.67 7.36 -6.79
CA VAL A 27 2.57 8.22 -6.33
C VAL A 27 3.10 9.50 -5.69
N ASP A 28 4.11 9.41 -4.84
CA ASP A 28 4.77 10.58 -4.24
C ASP A 28 5.43 11.48 -5.30
N SER A 29 5.99 10.90 -6.37
CA SER A 29 6.53 11.67 -7.50
C SER A 29 5.44 12.42 -8.26
N ILE A 30 4.31 11.76 -8.57
CA ILE A 30 3.18 12.39 -9.28
C ILE A 30 2.60 13.54 -8.45
N LEU A 31 2.40 13.32 -7.15
CA LEU A 31 1.92 14.37 -6.25
C LEU A 31 2.89 15.55 -6.19
N ARG A 32 4.20 15.30 -6.14
CA ARG A 32 5.20 16.36 -6.19
C ARG A 32 5.11 17.16 -7.49
N ASP A 33 4.94 16.50 -8.63
CA ASP A 33 4.82 17.20 -9.92
C ASP A 33 3.50 17.98 -10.05
N LEU A 34 2.39 17.46 -9.47
CA LEU A 34 1.13 18.18 -9.33
C LEU A 34 1.28 19.46 -8.48
N TYR A 35 1.93 19.37 -7.32
CA TYR A 35 2.18 20.52 -6.46
C TYR A 35 3.06 21.59 -7.14
N HIS A 36 3.98 21.18 -8.02
CA HIS A 36 4.79 22.11 -8.82
C HIS A 36 4.12 22.53 -10.13
N SER A 37 2.82 22.25 -10.31
CA SER A 37 2.04 22.63 -11.50
C SER A 37 2.64 22.13 -12.82
N LYS A 38 3.38 21.01 -12.79
CA LYS A 38 3.93 20.38 -14.01
C LYS A 38 2.90 19.51 -14.74
N TYR A 39 1.81 19.16 -14.06
CA TYR A 39 0.73 18.33 -14.58
C TYR A 39 -0.60 18.88 -14.09
N VAL A 40 -1.65 18.73 -14.90
CA VAL A 40 -3.03 19.08 -14.54
C VAL A 40 -3.82 17.79 -14.49
N MET A 41 -4.52 17.56 -13.39
CA MET A 41 -5.27 16.35 -13.09
C MET A 41 -6.70 16.73 -12.70
N SER A 42 -7.67 15.87 -12.99
CA SER A 42 -9.04 16.08 -12.53
C SER A 42 -9.15 15.86 -11.01
N ASP A 43 -10.16 16.44 -10.36
CA ASP A 43 -10.39 16.24 -8.92
C ASP A 43 -10.62 14.74 -8.59
N GLU A 44 -11.30 14.01 -9.48
CA GLU A 44 -11.53 12.57 -9.34
C GLU A 44 -10.21 11.79 -9.35
N ASP A 45 -9.34 12.05 -10.33
CA ASP A 45 -8.04 11.40 -10.43
C ASP A 45 -7.11 11.76 -9.26
N TYR A 46 -7.23 12.98 -8.74
CA TYR A 46 -6.47 13.42 -7.58
C TYR A 46 -6.93 12.70 -6.31
N LEU A 47 -8.23 12.50 -6.13
CA LEU A 47 -8.77 11.71 -5.03
C LEU A 47 -8.30 10.24 -5.10
N ASP A 48 -8.36 9.62 -6.28
CA ASP A 48 -7.84 8.27 -6.49
C ASP A 48 -6.33 8.19 -6.18
N LEU A 49 -5.56 9.21 -6.55
CA LEU A 49 -4.12 9.29 -6.25
C LEU A 49 -3.86 9.35 -4.73
N LEU A 50 -4.64 10.15 -4.01
CA LEU A 50 -4.53 10.28 -2.55
C LEU A 50 -4.95 8.98 -1.85
N GLU A 51 -5.99 8.31 -2.32
CA GLU A 51 -6.43 7.02 -1.79
C GLU A 51 -5.35 5.96 -2.01
N LEU A 52 -4.80 5.86 -3.22
CA LEU A 52 -3.70 4.95 -3.53
C LEU A 52 -2.47 5.23 -2.67
N ARG A 53 -2.11 6.50 -2.49
CA ARG A 53 -1.00 6.90 -1.61
C ARG A 53 -1.22 6.40 -0.18
N SER A 54 -2.40 6.70 0.37
CA SER A 54 -2.76 6.36 1.74
C SER A 54 -2.71 4.84 1.94
N ALA A 55 -3.35 4.07 1.06
CA ALA A 55 -3.35 2.63 1.11
C ALA A 55 -1.93 2.04 1.02
N THR A 56 -1.10 2.57 0.11
CA THR A 56 0.28 2.11 -0.06
C THR A 56 1.15 2.43 1.16
N GLN A 57 0.97 3.61 1.76
CA GLN A 57 1.65 4.00 2.99
C GLN A 57 1.25 3.09 4.15
N ILE A 58 -0.06 2.82 4.34
CA ILE A 58 -0.57 1.93 5.38
C ILE A 58 0.05 0.55 5.25
N VAL A 59 0.02 -0.02 4.05
CA VAL A 59 0.62 -1.34 3.77
C VAL A 59 2.11 -1.33 4.04
N SER A 60 2.85 -0.32 3.58
CA SER A 60 4.30 -0.22 3.77
C SER A 60 4.70 -0.17 5.25
N VAL A 61 4.04 0.70 6.02
CA VAL A 61 4.31 0.84 7.47
C VAL A 61 3.94 -0.45 8.19
N LYS A 62 2.69 -0.93 8.03
CA LYS A 62 2.22 -2.11 8.77
C LYS A 62 3.01 -3.37 8.44
N THR A 63 3.32 -3.62 7.16
CA THR A 63 4.15 -4.78 6.82
C THR A 63 5.58 -4.65 7.35
N THR A 64 6.15 -3.44 7.41
CA THR A 64 7.47 -3.22 8.03
C THR A 64 7.45 -3.55 9.52
N ASP A 65 6.51 -2.99 10.27
CA ASP A 65 6.38 -3.23 11.71
C ASP A 65 6.23 -4.72 12.01
N LEU A 66 5.37 -5.42 11.26
CA LEU A 66 5.13 -6.85 11.44
C LEU A 66 6.35 -7.71 11.10
N ILE A 67 7.08 -7.36 10.04
CA ILE A 67 8.31 -8.08 9.66
C ILE A 67 9.39 -7.88 10.72
N GLU A 68 9.52 -6.66 11.28
CA GLU A 68 10.46 -6.38 12.36
C GLU A 68 10.10 -7.12 13.64
N GLN A 69 8.84 -7.12 14.06
CA GLN A 69 8.35 -7.90 15.20
C GLN A 69 8.65 -9.40 15.04
N ALA A 70 8.38 -9.95 13.85
CA ALA A 70 8.66 -11.35 13.57
C ALA A 70 10.15 -11.68 13.66
N LYS A 71 10.99 -10.77 13.15
CA LYS A 71 12.45 -10.88 13.20
C LYS A 71 12.97 -10.82 14.63
N GLU A 72 12.48 -9.90 15.45
CA GLU A 72 12.84 -9.76 16.86
C GLU A 72 12.45 -10.98 17.68
N ALA A 73 11.26 -11.55 17.41
CA ALA A 73 10.77 -12.75 18.08
C ALA A 73 11.33 -14.06 17.51
N GLY A 74 12.01 -14.03 16.35
CA GLY A 74 12.51 -15.23 15.68
C GLY A 74 11.43 -16.17 15.15
N VAL A 75 10.26 -15.62 14.78
CA VAL A 75 9.09 -16.38 14.32
C VAL A 75 8.80 -16.14 12.83
N ASP A 76 8.14 -17.08 12.18
CA ASP A 76 7.71 -16.97 10.77
C ASP A 76 6.26 -16.50 10.60
N THR A 77 5.56 -16.28 11.73
CA THR A 77 4.13 -15.98 11.81
C THR A 77 3.89 -14.95 12.90
N VAL A 78 3.15 -13.90 12.56
CA VAL A 78 2.70 -12.85 13.50
C VAL A 78 1.20 -12.94 13.70
N HIS A 79 0.73 -12.54 14.88
CA HIS A 79 -0.69 -12.52 15.21
C HIS A 79 -1.18 -11.08 15.20
N LEU A 80 -2.21 -10.82 14.40
CA LEU A 80 -2.81 -9.50 14.25
C LEU A 80 -4.22 -9.48 14.81
N PRO A 81 -4.64 -8.39 15.48
CA PRO A 81 -6.05 -8.16 15.73
C PRO A 81 -6.86 -8.19 14.43
N PHE A 82 -8.05 -8.79 14.45
CA PHE A 82 -8.87 -8.96 13.26
C PHE A 82 -9.15 -7.65 12.49
N GLU A 83 -9.34 -6.54 13.20
CA GLU A 83 -9.57 -5.23 12.56
C GLU A 83 -8.31 -4.70 11.85
N GLU A 84 -7.12 -4.92 12.39
CA GLU A 84 -5.87 -4.58 11.72
C GLU A 84 -5.66 -5.44 10.48
N PHE A 85 -5.98 -6.74 10.56
CA PHE A 85 -5.94 -7.63 9.41
C PHE A 85 -6.90 -7.18 8.30
N LYS A 86 -8.14 -6.79 8.64
CA LYS A 86 -9.08 -6.24 7.67
C LYS A 86 -8.57 -4.97 7.01
N MET A 87 -8.00 -4.05 7.78
CA MET A 87 -7.44 -2.80 7.27
C MET A 87 -6.29 -3.08 6.29
N LEU A 88 -5.38 -4.00 6.64
CA LEU A 88 -4.29 -4.42 5.76
C LEU A 88 -4.81 -5.03 4.46
N LEU A 89 -5.83 -5.90 4.56
CA LEU A 89 -6.46 -6.52 3.40
C LEU A 89 -7.17 -5.50 2.50
N ALA A 90 -7.94 -4.57 3.08
CA ALA A 90 -8.63 -3.51 2.36
C ALA A 90 -7.63 -2.61 1.62
N SER A 91 -6.58 -2.17 2.32
CA SER A 91 -5.53 -1.34 1.73
C SER A 91 -4.78 -2.07 0.60
N SER A 92 -4.51 -3.37 0.79
CA SER A 92 -3.88 -4.19 -0.27
C SER A 92 -4.76 -4.30 -1.51
N ARG A 93 -6.09 -4.37 -1.36
CA ARG A 93 -7.04 -4.39 -2.50
C ARG A 93 -7.07 -3.07 -3.26
N VAL A 94 -7.00 -1.94 -2.56
CA VAL A 94 -6.91 -0.61 -3.17
C VAL A 94 -5.66 -0.52 -4.05
N ILE A 95 -4.51 -0.98 -3.54
CA ILE A 95 -3.24 -1.03 -4.29
C ILE A 95 -3.37 -1.90 -5.56
N GLU A 96 -4.14 -2.99 -5.51
CA GLU A 96 -4.36 -3.85 -6.66
C GLU A 96 -5.34 -3.26 -7.69
N ALA A 97 -6.31 -2.47 -7.24
CA ALA A 97 -7.42 -1.98 -8.06
C ALA A 97 -7.12 -0.67 -8.79
N ILE A 98 -6.60 0.34 -8.08
CA ILE A 98 -6.44 1.70 -8.64
C ILE A 98 -5.49 1.74 -9.85
N PRO A 99 -4.33 1.06 -9.86
CA PRO A 99 -3.46 1.05 -11.04
C PRO A 99 -4.12 0.44 -12.31
N LYS A 100 -5.21 -0.32 -12.15
CA LYS A 100 -5.95 -0.92 -13.26
C LYS A 100 -6.99 0.02 -13.86
N THR A 101 -7.29 1.16 -13.23
CA THR A 101 -8.24 2.15 -13.76
C THR A 101 -7.66 2.82 -15.02
N LYS A 102 -8.54 3.24 -15.94
CA LYS A 102 -8.14 3.81 -17.24
C LYS A 102 -7.27 5.06 -17.10
N ASN A 103 -7.44 5.81 -16.02
CA ASN A 103 -6.79 7.10 -15.82
C ASN A 103 -5.32 6.93 -15.38
N PHE A 104 -5.03 5.92 -14.55
CA PHE A 104 -3.66 5.56 -14.17
C PHE A 104 -2.93 4.66 -15.16
N ARG A 105 -3.64 4.00 -16.08
CA ARG A 105 -3.01 3.28 -17.20
C ARG A 105 -2.25 4.22 -18.15
N ASN A 106 -2.72 5.45 -18.31
CA ASN A 106 -2.17 6.43 -19.27
C ASN A 106 -1.21 7.45 -18.63
N ILE A 107 -1.24 7.62 -17.29
CA ILE A 107 -0.09 8.15 -16.53
C ILE A 107 0.91 7.00 -16.47
N VAL A 108 1.50 6.69 -17.63
CA VAL A 108 2.35 5.54 -17.83
C VAL A 108 3.49 5.62 -16.82
N PHE A 109 3.35 4.80 -15.78
CA PHE A 109 4.41 4.22 -14.97
C PHE A 109 5.59 3.93 -15.89
N TRP A 110 6.54 4.87 -15.98
CA TRP A 110 7.71 4.87 -16.87
C TRP A 110 8.01 3.48 -17.45
N SER A 111 7.46 3.22 -18.64
CA SER A 111 7.72 2.00 -19.39
C SER A 111 9.04 2.21 -20.12
N HIS A 112 10.11 1.73 -19.51
CA HIS A 112 11.30 1.25 -20.19
C HIS A 112 11.53 -0.18 -19.77
#